data_AF-A0A9E6WC17-F1
#
_entry.id   AF-A0A9E6WC17-F1
#
_cell.length_a   1.000
_cell.length_b   1.000
_cell.length_c   1.000
_cell.angle_alpha   90.00
_cell.angle_beta   90.00
_cell.angle_gamma   90.00
#
_symmetry.space_group_name_H-M   'P 1'
#
loop_
_entity.id
_entity.type
_entity.pdbx_description
1 polymer ?
#
loop_
_entity_poly.entity_id
_entity_poly.type
_entity_poly.pdbx_seq_one_letter_code
_entity_poly.pdbx_strand_id
1 'polypeptide(L)'
;MMPLKGLPEQVARQWQANLDDSQSMTCVATPDTEFGSMRLVEVSRGCPKACRFCAAGFIYRPFREHSTEQLRKEILGTGDEVGRVGLVAAAVSDYDDIAAVGRAVLDQGGEVSVSSV
;
A
#
# COMPACT_ATOMS: atom_id res chain seq x y z
N MET A 1 -9.76 17.61 -29.44
CA MET A 1 -10.88 16.75 -29.01
C MET A 1 -11.61 17.51 -27.91
N MET A 2 -12.92 17.74 -28.01
CA MET A 2 -13.70 18.42 -26.97
C MET A 2 -14.37 17.37 -26.05
N PRO A 3 -14.45 17.61 -24.72
CA PRO A 3 -15.16 16.70 -23.83
C PRO A 3 -16.66 16.64 -24.18
N LEU A 4 -17.28 15.49 -23.88
CA LEU A 4 -18.74 15.37 -23.96
C LEU A 4 -19.42 16.33 -22.97
N LYS A 5 -20.65 16.75 -23.30
CA LYS A 5 -21.46 17.62 -22.44
C LYS A 5 -21.56 17.04 -21.02
N GLY A 6 -21.14 17.82 -20.02
CA GLY A 6 -21.15 17.42 -18.60
C GLY A 6 -19.82 16.86 -18.07
N LEU A 7 -18.81 16.67 -18.92
CA LEU A 7 -17.46 16.30 -18.50
C LEU A 7 -16.55 17.53 -18.36
N PRO A 8 -15.59 17.53 -17.42
CA PRO A 8 -14.68 18.65 -17.23
C PRO A 8 -13.74 18.80 -18.43
N GLU A 9 -13.37 20.05 -18.73
CA GLU A 9 -12.41 20.38 -19.79
C GLU A 9 -10.99 19.89 -19.45
N GLN A 10 -10.64 19.88 -18.17
CA GLN A 10 -9.38 19.35 -17.65
C GLN A 10 -9.65 18.38 -16.50
N VAL A 11 -9.02 17.21 -16.52
CA VAL A 11 -9.09 16.24 -15.43
C VAL A 11 -8.04 16.61 -14.39
N ALA A 12 -8.48 16.90 -13.16
CA ALA A 12 -7.58 17.08 -12.04
C ALA A 12 -6.90 15.74 -11.70
N ARG A 13 -5.58 15.76 -11.53
CA ARG A 13 -4.82 14.61 -11.05
C ARG A 13 -5.37 14.20 -9.68
N GLN A 14 -5.75 12.93 -9.56
CA GLN A 14 -6.07 12.34 -8.27
C GLN A 14 -4.76 12.10 -7.52
N TRP A 15 -4.58 12.82 -6.41
CA TRP A 15 -3.37 12.76 -5.61
C TRP A 15 -3.75 12.84 -4.13
N GLN A 16 -3.58 11.72 -3.43
CA GLN A 16 -3.94 11.58 -2.03
C GLN A 16 -2.79 12.05 -1.13
N ALA A 17 -2.84 13.26 -0.59
CA ALA A 17 -1.70 13.87 0.12
C ALA A 17 -1.21 13.02 1.31
N ASN A 18 -2.13 12.68 2.21
CA ASN A 18 -1.92 11.81 3.35
C ASN A 18 -2.47 10.42 3.03
N LEU A 19 -1.64 9.38 3.05
CA LEU A 19 -2.09 8.04 2.70
C LEU A 19 -3.03 7.45 3.76
N ASP A 20 -2.90 7.86 5.02
CA ASP A 20 -3.72 7.40 6.13
C ASP A 20 -5.20 7.82 6.04
N ASP A 21 -5.54 8.74 5.13
CA ASP A 21 -6.94 9.12 4.86
C ASP A 21 -7.69 8.05 4.04
N SER A 22 -6.99 7.00 3.61
CA SER A 22 -7.53 5.91 2.79
C SER A 22 -7.09 4.55 3.32
N GLN A 23 -7.90 3.52 3.05
CA GLN A 23 -7.61 2.15 3.42
C GLN A 23 -6.32 1.67 2.73
N SER A 24 -5.38 1.13 3.51
CA SER A 24 -4.12 0.56 3.03
C SER A 24 -4.26 -0.90 2.58
N MET A 25 -5.28 -1.60 3.05
CA MET A 25 -5.48 -3.03 2.82
C MET A 25 -6.39 -3.36 1.62
N THR A 26 -6.18 -4.53 1.00
CA THR A 26 -7.08 -5.07 -0.03
C THR A 26 -8.52 -5.19 0.48
N CYS A 27 -9.48 -4.76 -0.35
CA CYS A 27 -10.91 -4.95 -0.11
C CYS A 27 -11.47 -6.23 -0.76
N VAL A 28 -10.68 -6.89 -1.60
CA VAL A 28 -11.03 -8.17 -2.24
C VAL A 28 -10.27 -9.28 -1.51
N ALA A 29 -10.99 -10.03 -0.67
CA ALA A 29 -10.47 -11.16 0.08
C ALA A 29 -11.26 -12.42 -0.30
N THR A 30 -10.76 -13.17 -1.28
CA THR A 30 -11.34 -14.45 -1.72
C THR A 30 -10.21 -15.42 -2.09
N PRO A 31 -10.36 -16.73 -1.79
CA PRO A 31 -9.40 -17.76 -2.21
C PRO A 31 -9.20 -17.84 -3.73
N ASP A 32 -10.12 -17.28 -4.53
CA ASP A 32 -10.07 -17.29 -6.00
C ASP A 32 -9.19 -16.18 -6.60
N THR A 33 -8.33 -15.54 -5.79
CA THR A 33 -7.32 -14.57 -6.26
C THR A 33 -5.91 -15.14 -6.16
N GLU A 34 -4.98 -14.62 -6.96
CA GLU A 34 -3.56 -15.03 -6.95
C GLU A 34 -2.95 -14.99 -5.53
N PHE A 35 -3.41 -14.06 -4.70
CA PHE A 35 -2.97 -13.88 -3.33
C PHE A 35 -4.09 -14.18 -2.32
N GLY A 36 -5.00 -15.12 -2.63
CA GLY A 36 -6.23 -15.35 -1.86
C GLY A 36 -6.03 -15.81 -0.41
N SER A 37 -4.83 -16.25 -0.03
CA SER A 37 -4.43 -16.54 1.35
C SER A 37 -3.70 -15.39 2.04
N MET A 38 -3.61 -14.21 1.41
CA MET A 38 -2.87 -13.06 1.91
C MET A 38 -3.71 -11.79 1.94
N ARG A 39 -3.54 -11.04 3.02
CA ARG A 39 -4.00 -9.66 3.10
C ARG A 39 -2.91 -8.76 2.59
N LEU A 40 -3.13 -8.12 1.45
CA LEU A 40 -2.18 -7.18 0.85
C LEU A 40 -2.34 -5.80 1.49
N VAL A 41 -1.23 -5.19 1.85
CA VAL A 41 -1.16 -3.90 2.55
C VAL A 41 -0.19 -2.99 1.82
N GLU A 42 -0.68 -1.87 1.29
CA GLU A 42 0.15 -0.80 0.74
C GLU A 42 0.90 -0.10 1.89
N VAL A 43 2.23 -0.11 1.88
CA VAL A 43 3.03 0.58 2.93
C VAL A 43 3.48 1.98 2.49
N SER A 44 3.65 2.19 1.18
CA SER A 44 4.10 3.49 0.63
C SER A 44 3.75 3.67 -0.84
N ARG A 45 3.66 4.95 -1.27
CA ARG A 45 3.48 5.34 -2.67
C ARG A 45 4.69 6.09 -3.20
N GLY A 46 5.16 5.63 -4.35
CA GLY A 46 6.39 6.11 -4.99
C GLY A 46 7.61 5.34 -4.52
N CYS A 47 8.79 5.83 -4.91
CA CYS A 47 10.06 5.20 -4.61
C CYS A 47 11.15 6.28 -4.52
N PRO A 48 12.01 6.26 -3.48
CA PRO A 48 13.07 7.25 -3.33
C PRO A 48 14.21 7.06 -4.35
N LYS A 49 14.36 5.87 -4.95
CA LYS A 49 15.46 5.53 -5.88
C LYS A 49 15.45 6.27 -7.21
N ALA A 50 14.34 6.90 -7.59
CA ALA A 50 14.29 7.80 -8.75
C ALA A 50 14.71 7.19 -10.10
N CYS A 51 14.59 5.87 -10.30
CA CYS A 51 15.02 5.20 -11.52
C CYS A 51 14.38 5.81 -12.77
N ARG A 52 15.19 6.20 -13.77
CA ARG A 52 14.75 6.92 -14.97
C ARG A 52 13.74 6.15 -15.83
N PHE A 53 13.69 4.83 -15.69
CA PHE A 53 12.77 3.96 -16.42
C PHE A 53 11.49 3.63 -15.64
N CYS A 54 11.42 3.94 -14.33
CA CYS A 54 10.33 3.50 -13.48
C CYS A 54 9.16 4.49 -13.50
N ALA A 55 8.04 4.11 -14.11
CA ALA A 55 6.84 4.94 -14.15
C ALA A 55 6.35 5.36 -12.75
N ALA A 56 6.39 4.44 -11.78
CA ALA A 56 6.01 4.72 -10.38
C ALA A 56 6.90 5.81 -9.76
N GLY A 57 8.18 5.85 -10.13
CA GLY A 57 9.13 6.87 -9.71
C GLY A 57 8.85 8.27 -10.26
N PHE A 58 7.96 8.44 -11.24
CA PHE A 58 7.51 9.74 -11.76
C PHE A 58 6.06 10.05 -11.38
N ILE A 59 5.16 9.07 -11.53
CA ILE A 59 3.73 9.25 -11.29
C ILE A 59 3.42 9.53 -9.81
N TYR A 60 4.13 8.90 -8.88
CA TYR A 60 3.77 8.95 -7.46
C TYR A 60 4.54 9.96 -6.63
N ARG A 61 5.49 10.70 -7.21
CA ARG A 61 6.26 11.70 -6.46
C ARG A 61 5.35 12.75 -5.78
N PRO A 62 5.72 13.21 -4.56
CA PRO A 62 6.84 12.73 -3.73
C PRO A 62 6.59 11.35 -3.10
N PHE A 63 7.66 10.66 -2.68
CA PHE A 63 7.56 9.45 -1.87
C PHE A 63 6.80 9.74 -0.58
N ARG A 64 5.84 8.88 -0.24
CA ARG A 64 4.96 9.02 0.92
C ARG A 64 4.68 7.65 1.50
N GLU A 65 4.48 7.61 2.80
CA GLU A 65 4.33 6.40 3.58
C GLU A 65 3.02 6.45 4.35
N HIS A 66 2.43 5.27 4.60
CA HIS A 66 1.44 5.14 5.64
C HIS A 66 2.11 5.19 7.00
N SER A 67 1.46 5.76 8.01
CA SER A 67 2.02 5.70 9.36
C SER A 67 2.04 4.27 9.89
N THR A 68 3.09 3.92 10.63
CA THR A 68 3.22 2.62 11.31
C THR A 68 2.00 2.34 12.21
N GLU A 69 1.47 3.39 12.84
CA GLU A 69 0.29 3.35 13.70
C GLU A 69 -0.97 2.97 12.93
N GLN A 70 -1.22 3.62 11.78
CA GLN A 70 -2.35 3.30 10.92
C GLN A 70 -2.26 1.88 10.36
N LEU A 71 -1.08 1.46 9.89
CA LEU A 71 -0.87 0.10 9.38
C LEU A 71 -1.13 -0.96 10.46
N ARG A 72 -0.61 -0.75 11.68
CA ARG A 72 -0.86 -1.65 12.81
C ARG A 72 -2.35 -1.72 13.15
N LYS A 73 -3.03 -0.58 13.19
CA LYS A 73 -4.47 -0.51 13.45
C LYS A 73 -5.26 -1.29 12.41
N GLU A 74 -4.94 -1.13 11.12
CA GLU A 74 -5.64 -1.85 10.05
C GLU A 74 -5.36 -3.35 10.07
N ILE A 75 -4.10 -3.76 10.19
CA ILE A 75 -3.69 -5.17 10.12
C ILE A 75 -4.21 -5.97 11.33
N LEU A 76 -4.14 -5.39 12.53
CA LEU A 76 -4.49 -6.05 13.79
C LEU A 76 -5.95 -5.81 14.19
N GLY A 77 -6.60 -4.79 13.64
CA GLY A 77 -7.97 -4.40 13.99
C GLY A 77 -9.07 -5.24 13.34
N THR A 78 -8.74 -6.27 12.55
CA THR A 78 -9.74 -7.07 11.82
C THR A 78 -10.55 -8.02 12.70
N GLY A 79 -10.13 -8.27 13.95
CA GLY A 79 -10.83 -9.15 14.88
C GLY A 79 -10.62 -10.66 14.67
N ASP A 80 -10.20 -11.06 13.46
CA ASP A 80 -9.78 -12.42 13.11
C ASP A 80 -8.27 -12.65 13.35
N GLU A 81 -7.84 -13.91 13.24
CA GLU A 81 -6.41 -14.27 13.18
C GLU A 81 -5.69 -13.46 12.09
N VAL A 82 -4.48 -13.00 12.39
CA VAL A 82 -3.73 -12.11 11.48
C VAL A 82 -3.39 -12.81 10.15
N GLY A 83 -3.21 -14.13 10.15
CA GLY A 83 -2.90 -14.91 8.95
C GLY A 83 -1.64 -14.39 8.24
N ARG A 84 -1.62 -14.45 6.90
CA ARG A 84 -0.49 -14.00 6.08
C ARG A 84 -0.71 -12.59 5.55
N VAL A 85 0.26 -11.70 5.75
CA VAL A 85 0.23 -10.29 5.38
C VAL A 85 1.31 -10.03 4.31
N GLY A 86 0.89 -9.51 3.15
CA GLY A 86 1.78 -9.09 2.07
C GLY A 86 2.00 -7.58 2.11
N LEU A 87 3.19 -7.12 2.46
CA LEU A 87 3.56 -5.71 2.42
C LEU A 87 3.98 -5.32 0.99
N VAL A 88 3.28 -4.33 0.43
CA VAL A 88 3.39 -3.95 -0.98
C VAL A 88 3.77 -2.48 -1.13
N ALA A 89 4.80 -2.24 -1.93
CA ALA A 89 5.22 -0.92 -2.38
C ALA A 89 6.19 -1.05 -3.56
N ALA A 90 6.46 0.07 -4.25
CA ALA A 90 7.50 0.10 -5.29
C ALA A 90 8.93 -0.03 -4.73
N ALA A 91 9.10 0.19 -3.43
CA ALA A 91 10.37 0.11 -2.71
C ALA A 91 10.11 -0.26 -1.24
N VAL A 92 9.61 -1.49 -1.01
CA VAL A 92 9.18 -1.95 0.33
C VAL A 92 10.30 -1.83 1.37
N SER A 93 11.53 -2.20 1.00
CA SER A 93 12.71 -2.12 1.88
C SER A 93 13.11 -0.68 2.26
N ASP A 94 12.61 0.33 1.55
CA ASP A 94 12.85 1.75 1.86
C ASP A 94 11.72 2.36 2.70
N TYR A 95 10.74 1.56 3.18
CA TYR A 95 9.79 2.02 4.19
C TYR A 95 10.50 2.09 5.56
N ASP A 96 10.43 3.25 6.22
CA ASP A 96 11.26 3.57 7.39
C ASP A 96 11.13 2.54 8.52
N ASP A 97 9.91 2.07 8.79
CA ASP A 97 9.56 1.22 9.93
C ASP A 97 9.16 -0.22 9.53
N ILE A 98 9.71 -0.75 8.43
CA ILE A 98 9.24 -2.03 7.84
C ILE A 98 9.38 -3.19 8.84
N ALA A 99 10.45 -3.18 9.63
CA ALA A 99 10.68 -4.15 10.68
C ALA A 99 9.65 -4.04 11.81
N ALA A 100 9.23 -2.83 12.16
CA ALA A 100 8.24 -2.61 13.23
C ALA A 100 6.85 -3.09 12.82
N VAL A 101 6.46 -2.93 11.55
CA VAL A 101 5.22 -3.47 11.00
C VAL A 101 5.29 -4.99 10.93
N GLY A 102 6.36 -5.54 10.36
CA GLY A 102 6.55 -6.99 10.26
C GLY A 102 6.55 -7.67 11.64
N ARG A 103 7.21 -7.06 12.62
CA ARG A 103 7.24 -7.59 14.00
C ARG A 103 5.85 -7.61 14.64
N ALA A 104 5.04 -6.58 14.43
CA ALA A 104 3.68 -6.54 14.96
C ALA A 104 2.80 -7.68 14.41
N VAL A 105 3.01 -8.08 13.15
CA VAL A 105 2.34 -9.25 12.55
C VAL A 105 2.82 -10.56 13.18
N LEU A 106 4.15 -10.74 13.27
CA LEU A 106 4.76 -11.96 13.80
C LEU A 106 4.44 -12.19 15.28
N ASP A 107 4.41 -11.12 16.09
CA ASP A 107 4.08 -11.20 17.52
C ASP A 107 2.62 -11.63 17.78
N GLN A 108 1.75 -11.50 16.77
CA GLN A 108 0.35 -11.96 16.80
C GLN A 108 0.16 -13.32 16.10
N GLY A 109 1.25 -14.04 15.83
CA GLY A 109 1.22 -15.36 15.21
C GLY A 109 0.96 -15.34 13.70
N GLY A 110 1.00 -14.18 13.05
CA GLY A 110 0.86 -14.06 11.61
C GLY A 110 2.15 -14.34 10.84
N GLU A 111 2.06 -14.30 9.51
CA GLU A 111 3.18 -14.43 8.57
C GLU A 111 3.35 -13.15 7.75
N VAL A 112 4.59 -12.83 7.36
CA VAL A 112 4.90 -11.64 6.55
C VAL A 112 5.53 -12.05 5.23
N SER A 113 5.07 -11.42 4.14
CA SER A 113 5.68 -11.49 2.81
C SER A 113 5.87 -10.07 2.28
N VAL A 114 6.89 -9.84 1.44
CA VAL A 114 7.18 -8.53 0.84
C VAL A 114 7.17 -8.65 -0.68
N SER A 115 6.68 -7.61 -1.37
CA SER A 115 6.60 -7.62 -2.84
C SER A 115 7.96 -7.50 -3.54
N SER A 116 8.98 -7.02 -2.84
CA SER A 116 10.33 -6.80 -3.36
C SER A 116 11.32 -6.66 -2.21
N VAL A 117 12.54 -7.17 -2.37
CA VAL A 117 13.68 -6.95 -1.46
C VAL A 117 14.79 -6.18 -2.16
#